data_AF-A0A931JWJ0-F1
#
_entry.id   AF-A0A931JWJ0-F1
#
_cell.length_a   1.000
_cell.length_b   1.000
_cell.length_c   1.000
_cell.angle_alpha   90.00
_cell.angle_beta   90.00
_cell.angle_gamma   90.00
#
_symmetry.space_group_name_H-M   'P 1'
#
loop_
_entity.id
_entity.type
_entity.pdbx_description
1 polymer ?
#
loop_
_entity_poly.entity_id
_entity_poly.type
_entity_poly.pdbx_seq_one_letter_code
_entity_poly.pdbx_strand_id
1 'polypeptide(L)'
;MGELRPWHIAVMVLAVLVLGGSLYFQLTDETKILKIADRVTVVDVDTGDLFEAPFPSGRAVIYPAKSPVNGNMSIFPVEKDGEKWVIPSRFRDQVREYFKGKKETGKVTLDDGEVAVANAAPKSASIF
;
A
#
# COMPACT_ATOMS: atom_id res chain seq x y z
N MET A 1 13.05 57.64 8.38
CA MET A 1 12.30 56.36 8.41
C MET A 1 11.26 56.46 7.31
N GLY A 2 11.28 55.54 6.33
CA GLY A 2 10.48 55.67 5.11
C GLY A 2 8.98 55.53 5.40
N GLU A 3 8.21 56.50 4.94
CA GLU A 3 6.75 56.56 5.12
C GLU A 3 6.09 55.45 4.31
N LEU A 4 5.38 54.55 4.99
CA LEU A 4 4.64 53.46 4.36
C LEU A 4 3.47 54.03 3.57
N ARG A 5 3.63 54.09 2.25
CA ARG A 5 2.57 54.52 1.35
C ARG A 5 1.36 53.57 1.44
N PRO A 6 0.10 54.08 1.40
CA PRO A 6 -1.12 53.28 1.55
C PRO A 6 -1.22 52.06 0.64
N TRP A 7 -0.65 52.12 -0.56
CA TRP A 7 -0.65 51.00 -1.50
C TRP A 7 0.12 49.77 -1.00
N HIS A 8 1.17 49.96 -0.18
CA HIS A 8 1.92 48.83 0.39
C HIS A 8 1.04 48.02 1.35
N ILE A 9 0.16 48.70 2.09
CA ILE A 9 -0.79 48.06 3.01
C ILE A 9 -1.77 47.20 2.19
N ALA A 10 -2.28 47.72 1.07
CA ALA A 10 -3.18 46.98 0.19
C ALA A 10 -2.53 45.70 -0.35
N VAL A 11 -1.25 45.77 -0.77
CA VAL A 11 -0.51 44.61 -1.26
C VAL A 11 -0.27 43.58 -0.15
N MET A 12 0.06 44.02 1.07
CA MET A 12 0.21 43.11 2.21
C MET A 12 -1.09 42.37 2.54
N VAL A 13 -2.22 43.08 2.55
CA VAL A 13 -3.54 42.46 2.79
C VAL A 13 -3.87 41.45 1.70
N LEU A 14 -3.64 41.81 0.42
CA LEU A 14 -3.85 40.90 -0.70
C LEU A 14 -2.99 39.63 -0.57
N ALA A 15 -1.71 39.78 -0.21
CA ALA A 15 -0.80 38.66 -0.04
C ALA A 15 -1.28 37.69 1.06
N VAL A 16 -1.74 38.23 2.20
CA VAL A 16 -2.29 37.43 3.30
C VAL A 16 -3.57 36.71 2.88
N LEU A 17 -4.46 37.36 2.14
CA LEU A 17 -5.69 36.73 1.64
C LEU A 17 -5.41 35.61 0.65
N VAL A 18 -4.45 35.80 -0.26
CA VAL A 18 -4.07 34.76 -1.24
C VAL A 18 -3.41 33.57 -0.56
N LEU A 19 -2.47 33.82 0.37
CA LEU A 19 -1.82 32.76 1.14
C LEU A 19 -2.82 32.01 2.03
N GLY A 20 -3.63 32.75 2.79
CA GLY A 20 -4.65 32.18 3.67
C GLY A 20 -5.69 31.39 2.89
N GLY A 21 -6.17 31.93 1.76
CA GLY A 21 -7.11 31.24 0.88
C GLY A 21 -6.51 29.98 0.25
N SER A 22 -5.25 30.03 -0.21
CA SER A 22 -4.57 28.85 -0.76
C SER A 22 -4.38 27.76 0.29
N LEU A 23 -3.97 28.12 1.51
CA LEU A 23 -3.80 27.16 2.59
C LEU A 23 -5.14 26.56 3.02
N TYR A 24 -6.17 27.40 3.17
CA TYR A 24 -7.53 26.94 3.49
C TYR A 24 -8.02 25.93 2.46
N PHE A 25 -7.89 26.27 1.17
CA PHE A 25 -8.29 25.38 0.08
C PHE A 25 -7.49 24.07 0.06
N GLN A 26 -6.20 24.11 0.35
CA GLN A 26 -5.38 22.90 0.44
C GLN A 26 -5.74 22.00 1.63
N LEU A 27 -6.19 22.57 2.75
CA LEU A 27 -6.54 21.84 3.96
C LEU A 27 -7.99 21.32 3.94
N THR A 28 -8.92 22.02 3.29
CA THR A 28 -10.33 21.58 3.17
C THR A 28 -10.59 20.70 1.95
N ASP A 29 -9.59 20.48 1.09
CA ASP A 29 -9.70 19.53 0.00
C ASP A 29 -9.71 18.09 0.52
N GLU A 30 -10.90 17.61 0.90
CA GLU A 30 -11.15 16.25 1.39
C GLU A 30 -10.76 15.16 0.38
N THR A 31 -10.55 15.52 -0.90
CA THR A 31 -10.04 14.59 -1.91
C THR A 31 -8.58 14.18 -1.66
N LYS A 32 -7.85 14.91 -0.82
CA LYS A 32 -6.46 14.61 -0.43
C LYS A 32 -6.33 13.81 0.87
N ILE A 33 -7.45 13.49 1.52
CA ILE A 33 -7.44 12.55 2.64
C ILE A 33 -7.08 11.19 2.06
N LEU A 34 -5.84 10.75 2.29
CA LEU A 34 -5.38 9.41 1.97
C LEU A 34 -6.35 8.42 2.59
N LYS A 35 -7.23 7.84 1.77
CA LYS A 35 -8.09 6.74 2.17
C LYS A 35 -7.18 5.56 2.47
N ILE A 36 -6.92 5.33 3.75
CA ILE A 36 -6.28 4.10 4.21
C ILE A 36 -7.19 2.96 3.75
N ALA A 37 -6.63 2.04 2.96
CA ALA A 37 -7.39 0.89 2.50
C ALA A 37 -7.80 0.04 3.70
N ASP A 38 -9.07 -0.36 3.76
CA ASP A 38 -9.59 -1.23 4.84
C ASP A 38 -9.19 -2.69 4.65
N ARG A 39 -8.74 -3.06 3.44
CA ARG A 39 -8.46 -4.44 3.03
C ARG A 39 -7.15 -4.50 2.25
N VAL A 40 -6.46 -5.62 2.36
CA VAL A 40 -5.25 -5.94 1.62
C VAL A 40 -5.39 -7.27 0.92
N THR A 41 -4.94 -7.30 -0.34
CA THR A 41 -4.80 -8.54 -1.10
C THR A 41 -3.43 -9.13 -0.81
N VAL A 42 -3.41 -10.40 -0.47
CA VAL A 42 -2.21 -11.15 -0.14
C VAL A 42 -2.23 -12.48 -0.88
N VAL A 43 -1.07 -13.10 -1.03
CA VAL A 43 -0.91 -14.40 -1.66
C VAL A 43 -0.17 -15.35 -0.74
N ASP A 44 -0.61 -16.60 -0.69
CA ASP A 44 0.16 -17.68 -0.12
C ASP A 44 1.18 -18.16 -1.18
N VAL A 45 2.47 -17.96 -0.94
CA VAL A 45 3.51 -18.32 -1.92
C VAL A 45 3.70 -19.84 -2.04
N ASP A 46 3.24 -20.63 -1.06
CA ASP A 46 3.28 -22.09 -1.14
C ASP A 46 2.20 -22.61 -2.10
N THR A 47 0.98 -22.06 -2.02
CA THR A 47 -0.18 -22.57 -2.78
C THR A 47 -0.53 -21.73 -4.01
N GLY A 48 -0.09 -20.48 -4.08
CA GLY A 48 -0.51 -19.48 -5.06
C GLY A 48 -1.95 -18.97 -4.85
N ASP A 49 -2.56 -19.26 -3.70
CA ASP A 49 -3.91 -18.79 -3.40
C ASP A 49 -3.89 -17.30 -3.04
N LEU A 50 -4.73 -16.52 -3.74
CA LEU A 50 -5.02 -15.14 -3.38
C LEU A 50 -6.05 -15.08 -2.26
N PHE A 51 -5.77 -14.23 -1.29
CA PHE A 51 -6.67 -13.90 -0.20
C PHE A 51 -6.85 -12.40 -0.08
N GLU A 52 -8.01 -11.99 0.39
CA GLU A 52 -8.29 -10.61 0.76
C GLU A 52 -8.64 -10.57 2.24
N ALA A 53 -7.87 -9.82 3.01
CA ALA A 53 -8.01 -9.73 4.46
C ALA A 53 -8.20 -8.27 4.90
N PRO A 54 -9.08 -8.01 5.89
CA PRO A 54 -9.20 -6.68 6.47
C PRO A 54 -7.92 -6.32 7.23
N PHE A 55 -7.48 -5.07 7.16
CA PHE A 55 -6.37 -4.62 8.00
C PHE A 55 -6.77 -4.67 9.48
N PRO A 56 -5.89 -5.16 10.38
CA PRO A 56 -6.16 -5.13 11.81
C PRO A 56 -6.14 -3.68 12.32
N SER A 57 -7.19 -3.28 13.02
CA SER A 57 -7.26 -1.94 13.61
C SER A 57 -6.27 -1.79 14.76
N GLY A 58 -5.45 -0.74 14.71
CA GLY A 58 -4.53 -0.39 15.80
C GLY A 58 -3.33 -1.33 15.99
N ARG A 59 -3.02 -2.21 15.02
CA ARG A 59 -1.82 -3.08 15.05
C ARG A 59 -1.05 -3.04 13.74
N ALA A 60 0.27 -3.17 13.85
CA ALA A 60 1.13 -3.31 12.68
C ALA A 60 0.92 -4.69 12.05
N VAL A 61 0.85 -4.74 10.72
CA VAL A 61 0.88 -5.99 9.96
C VAL A 61 2.33 -6.40 9.75
N ILE A 62 2.65 -7.66 10.08
CA ILE A 62 3.96 -8.25 9.88
C ILE A 62 3.85 -9.30 8.77
N TYR A 63 4.77 -9.24 7.82
CA TYR A 63 4.91 -10.23 6.75
C TYR A 63 6.25 -10.97 6.89
N PRO A 64 6.33 -12.26 6.52
CA PRO A 64 5.21 -13.09 6.07
C PRO A 64 4.17 -13.35 7.17
N ALA A 65 2.91 -13.49 6.78
CA ALA A 65 1.82 -13.87 7.67
C ALA A 65 1.53 -15.37 7.60
N LYS A 66 0.76 -15.88 8.57
CA LYS A 66 0.43 -17.30 8.68
C LYS A 66 -0.65 -17.67 7.66
N SER A 67 -0.41 -18.72 6.87
CA SER A 67 -1.38 -19.25 5.92
C SER A 67 -2.54 -19.95 6.63
N PRO A 68 -3.80 -19.69 6.24
CA PRO A 68 -4.96 -20.40 6.76
C PRO A 68 -5.05 -21.84 6.20
N VAL A 69 -4.32 -22.16 5.13
CA VAL A 69 -4.38 -23.46 4.46
C VAL A 69 -3.45 -24.47 5.12
N ASN A 70 -2.19 -24.08 5.31
CA ASN A 70 -1.13 -24.99 5.79
C ASN A 70 -0.50 -24.56 7.12
N GLY A 71 -0.81 -23.36 7.62
CA GLY A 71 -0.26 -22.84 8.88
C GLY A 71 1.18 -22.35 8.80
N ASN A 72 1.81 -22.32 7.62
CA ASN A 72 3.17 -21.80 7.42
C ASN A 72 3.18 -20.28 7.34
N MET A 73 4.33 -19.67 7.60
CA MET A 73 4.54 -18.24 7.38
C MET A 73 4.86 -17.98 5.91
N SER A 74 3.86 -18.11 5.04
CA SER A 74 3.99 -18.06 3.57
C SER A 74 3.14 -16.97 2.92
N ILE A 75 2.45 -16.12 3.69
CA ILE A 75 1.60 -15.09 3.13
C ILE A 75 2.34 -13.77 2.95
N PHE A 76 2.34 -13.26 1.72
CA PHE A 76 2.95 -11.98 1.35
C PHE A 76 1.93 -11.06 0.67
N PRO A 77 2.09 -9.74 0.78
CA PRO A 77 1.20 -8.80 0.11
C PRO A 77 1.46 -8.80 -1.39
N VAL A 78 0.40 -8.58 -2.17
CA VAL A 78 0.46 -8.46 -3.62
C VAL A 78 -0.25 -7.20 -4.07
N GLU A 79 0.25 -6.64 -5.16
CA GLU A 79 -0.34 -5.51 -5.86
C GLU A 79 -0.74 -5.97 -7.26
N LYS A 80 -1.76 -5.32 -7.82
CA LYS A 80 -2.20 -5.59 -9.19
C LYS A 80 -1.47 -4.65 -10.14
N ASP A 81 -0.66 -5.20 -11.03
CA ASP A 81 0.02 -4.47 -12.11
C ASP A 81 -0.61 -4.84 -13.45
N GLY A 82 -1.52 -4.00 -13.92
CA GLY A 82 -2.37 -4.30 -15.07
C GLY A 82 -3.26 -5.52 -14.82
N GLU A 83 -3.01 -6.62 -15.53
CA GLU A 83 -3.73 -7.90 -15.37
C GLU A 83 -3.00 -8.90 -14.46
N LYS A 84 -1.78 -8.56 -14.04
CA LYS A 84 -0.90 -9.46 -13.29
C LYS A 84 -0.91 -9.14 -11.81
N TRP A 85 -0.66 -10.17 -10.99
CA TRP A 85 -0.41 -10.02 -9.56
C TRP A 85 1.09 -10.04 -9.32
N VAL A 86 1.58 -9.04 -8.60
CA VAL A 86 3.01 -8.84 -8.40
C VAL A 86 3.28 -8.60 -6.92
N ILE A 87 4.33 -9.23 -6.41
CA ILE A 87 4.87 -8.96 -5.08
C ILE A 87 5.64 -7.63 -5.15
N PRO A 88 5.30 -6.65 -4.28
CA PRO A 88 5.97 -5.36 -4.25
C PRO A 88 7.48 -5.54 -4.03
N SER A 89 8.29 -4.71 -4.68
CA SER A 89 9.76 -4.80 -4.65
C SER A 89 10.33 -4.93 -3.23
N ARG A 90 9.77 -4.18 -2.28
CA ARG A 90 10.14 -4.20 -0.84
C ARG A 90 10.02 -5.56 -0.15
N PHE A 91 9.25 -6.50 -0.71
CA PHE A 91 9.06 -7.84 -0.16
C PHE A 91 9.74 -8.95 -0.98
N ARG A 92 10.32 -8.64 -2.15
CA ARG A 92 10.92 -9.65 -3.04
C ARG A 92 12.12 -10.35 -2.40
N ASP A 93 12.97 -9.61 -1.70
CA ASP A 93 14.13 -10.18 -1.00
C ASP A 93 13.70 -11.15 0.11
N GLN A 94 12.63 -10.82 0.85
CA GLN A 94 12.08 -11.69 1.90
C GLN A 94 11.48 -12.97 1.31
N VAL A 95 10.81 -12.87 0.16
CA VAL A 95 10.26 -14.04 -0.54
C VAL A 95 11.40 -14.91 -1.09
N ARG A 96 12.45 -14.31 -1.64
CA ARG A 96 13.64 -15.03 -2.09
C ARG A 96 14.33 -15.74 -0.93
N GLU A 97 14.44 -15.10 0.22
CA GLU A 97 14.96 -15.72 1.44
C GLU A 97 14.05 -16.85 1.95
N TYR A 98 12.73 -16.68 1.87
CA TYR A 98 11.76 -17.73 2.22
C TYR A 98 11.93 -19.00 1.37
N PHE A 99 12.22 -18.84 0.08
CA PHE A 99 12.48 -19.97 -0.83
C PHE A 99 13.93 -20.46 -0.81
N LYS A 100 14.86 -19.77 -0.13
CA LYS A 100 16.26 -20.18 -0.03
C LYS A 100 16.37 -21.49 0.77
N GLY A 101 16.42 -22.61 0.05
CA GLY A 101 16.42 -23.97 0.63
C GLY A 101 15.08 -24.70 0.57
N LYS A 102 14.03 -24.09 -0.01
CA LYS A 102 12.76 -24.76 -0.34
C LYS A 102 12.64 -24.93 -1.85
N LYS A 103 11.86 -25.92 -2.28
CA LYS A 103 11.53 -26.07 -3.69
C LYS A 103 10.61 -24.92 -4.08
N GLU A 104 11.01 -24.11 -5.05
CA GLU A 104 10.13 -23.11 -5.66
C GLU A 104 8.87 -23.80 -6.16
N THR A 105 7.72 -23.21 -5.89
CA THR A 105 6.43 -23.80 -6.23
C THR A 105 6.06 -23.62 -7.70
N GLY A 106 6.94 -23.02 -8.53
CA GLY A 106 6.64 -22.66 -9.92
C GLY A 106 5.49 -21.66 -10.06
N LYS A 107 4.97 -21.17 -8.93
CA LYS A 107 3.82 -20.26 -8.83
C LYS A 107 4.22 -18.82 -8.56
N VAL A 108 5.48 -18.56 -8.23
CA VAL A 108 6.02 -17.21 -8.01
C VAL A 108 7.33 -17.12 -8.77
N THR A 109 7.41 -16.18 -9.71
CA THR A 109 8.65 -15.87 -10.43
C THR A 109 9.43 -14.85 -9.60
N LEU A 110 10.54 -15.27 -8.99
CA LEU A 110 11.30 -14.46 -8.02
C LEU A 110 12.09 -13.29 -8.64
N ASP A 111 12.22 -13.25 -9.96
CA ASP A 111 12.91 -12.16 -10.67
C ASP A 111 12.01 -10.93 -10.78
N ASP A 112 10.80 -11.12 -11.33
CA ASP A 112 9.85 -10.02 -11.56
C ASP A 112 8.86 -9.84 -10.40
N GLY A 113 8.81 -10.79 -9.46
CA GLY A 113 7.82 -10.85 -8.38
C GLY A 113 6.43 -11.23 -8.88
N GLU A 114 6.29 -11.66 -10.14
CA GLU A 114 5.02 -12.09 -10.71
C GLU A 114 4.52 -13.37 -10.03
N VAL A 115 3.22 -13.41 -9.73
CA VAL A 115 2.59 -14.54 -9.07
C VAL A 115 1.60 -15.20 -10.03
N ALA A 116 1.88 -16.46 -10.37
CA ALA A 116 0.93 -17.34 -11.04
C ALA A 116 -0.11 -17.80 -10.01
N VAL A 117 -1.23 -17.08 -10.01
CA VAL A 117 -2.31 -17.27 -9.05
C VAL A 117 -3.10 -18.54 -9.34
N ALA A 118 -3.39 -19.31 -8.30
CA ALA A 118 -4.18 -20.53 -8.40
C ALA A 118 -5.67 -20.25 -8.59
N ASN A 119 -6.14 -19.06 -8.17
CA ASN A 119 -7.52 -18.62 -8.32
C ASN A 119 -7.59 -17.29 -9.09
N ALA A 120 -8.61 -17.14 -9.93
CA ALA A 120 -8.85 -15.90 -10.69
C ALA A 120 -9.29 -14.71 -9.81
N ALA A 121 -9.86 -14.98 -8.63
CA ALA A 121 -10.33 -13.96 -7.69
C ALA A 121 -9.84 -14.25 -6.25
N PRO A 122 -9.54 -13.19 -5.45
CA PRO A 122 -9.17 -13.35 -4.05
C PRO A 122 -10.29 -13.96 -3.21
N LYS A 123 -9.94 -14.88 -2.31
CA LYS A 123 -10.87 -15.42 -1.31
C LYS A 123 -10.86 -14.53 -0.07
N SER A 124 -12.03 -14.18 0.48
CA SER A 124 -12.08 -13.43 1.74
C SER A 124 -11.60 -14.32 2.89
N ALA A 125 -10.61 -13.87 3.65
CA ALA A 125 -10.07 -14.60 4.80
C ALA A 125 -9.63 -13.66 5.93
N SER A 126 -9.76 -14.13 7.19
CA SER A 126 -9.21 -13.42 8.36
C SER A 126 -7.77 -13.91 8.57
N ILE A 127 -6.80 -13.16 8.07
CA ILE A 127 -5.37 -13.52 8.13
C ILE A 127 -4.67 -12.88 9.33
N PHE A 128 -5.18 -11.74 9.81
CA PHE A 128 -4.64 -10.98 10.94
C PHE A 128 -5.52 -11.09 12.19
#